data_AF-A0A7V1H9C4-F1
#
_entry.id   AF-A0A7V1H9C4-F1
#
_cell.length_a   1.000
_cell.length_b   1.000
_cell.length_c   1.000
_cell.angle_alpha   90.00
_cell.angle_beta   90.00
_cell.angle_gamma   90.00
#
_symmetry.space_group_name_H-M   'P 1'
#
loop_
_entity.id
_entity.type
_entity.pdbx_description
1 polymer ?
#
loop_
_entity_poly.entity_id
_entity_poly.type
_entity_poly.pdbx_seq_one_letter_code
_entity_poly.pdbx_strand_id
1 'polypeptide(L)'
;MSNSKEEILKTQLCEVNQHSRMYAQRFWQLPFAYLGVVGIALAAASEGDPKHIRLGAIALCIMGILVFWIMIGTFRAIDRSVGVIQQMEKKLGLQISVKKHHWMIDIPNFLLVIVGIVICGIAVALM
;
A
#
# COMPACT_ATOMS: atom_id res chain seq x y z
N MET A 1 -7.03 29.76 -30.27
CA MET A 1 -6.03 28.71 -29.99
C MET A 1 -5.88 28.35 -28.50
N SER A 2 -6.58 29.00 -27.56
CA SER A 2 -6.52 28.70 -26.10
C SER A 2 -7.22 27.39 -25.70
N ASN A 3 -8.37 27.07 -26.30
CA ASN A 3 -9.22 25.93 -25.89
C ASN A 3 -8.54 24.55 -25.98
N SER A 4 -7.66 24.34 -26.96
CA SER A 4 -6.99 23.04 -27.14
C SER A 4 -6.05 22.69 -25.97
N LYS A 5 -5.31 23.66 -25.41
CA LYS A 5 -4.38 23.40 -24.30
C LYS A 5 -5.14 23.09 -23.01
N GLU A 6 -6.25 23.78 -22.78
CA GLU A 6 -7.09 23.56 -21.61
C GLU A 6 -7.77 22.19 -21.66
N GLU A 7 -8.25 21.77 -22.83
CA GLU A 7 -8.80 20.42 -23.01
C GLU A 7 -7.76 19.32 -22.83
N ILE A 8 -6.53 19.50 -23.35
CA ILE A 8 -5.43 18.54 -23.12
C ILE A 8 -5.12 18.41 -21.62
N LEU A 9 -5.07 19.53 -20.90
CA LEU A 9 -4.83 19.53 -19.45
C LEU A 9 -5.95 18.82 -18.67
N LYS A 10 -7.22 19.02 -19.07
CA LYS A 10 -8.36 18.32 -18.47
C LYS A 10 -8.29 16.81 -18.69
N THR A 11 -7.92 16.37 -19.89
CA THR A 11 -7.75 14.94 -20.20
C THR A 11 -6.61 14.33 -19.38
N GLN A 12 -5.44 14.99 -19.31
CA GLN A 12 -4.32 14.53 -18.50
C GLN A 12 -4.67 14.46 -17.01
N LEU A 13 -5.44 15.43 -16.50
CA LEU A 13 -5.91 15.41 -15.12
C LEU A 13 -6.83 14.20 -14.85
N CYS A 14 -7.71 13.89 -15.80
CA CYS A 14 -8.61 12.74 -15.71
C CYS A 14 -7.83 11.42 -15.67
N GLU A 15 -6.85 11.25 -16.56
CA GLU A 15 -6.00 10.05 -16.61
C GLU A 15 -5.20 9.86 -15.30
N VAL A 16 -4.57 10.93 -14.79
CA VAL A 16 -3.81 10.88 -13.54
C VAL A 16 -4.72 10.55 -12.35
N ASN A 17 -5.92 11.13 -12.31
CA ASN A 17 -6.91 10.82 -11.27
C ASN A 17 -7.37 9.36 -11.34
N GLN A 18 -7.67 8.85 -12.54
CA GLN A 18 -8.08 7.47 -12.75
C GLN A 18 -6.97 6.49 -12.33
N HIS A 19 -5.72 6.76 -12.70
CA HIS A 19 -4.57 5.95 -12.28
C HIS A 19 -4.39 5.98 -10.76
N SER A 20 -4.44 7.17 -10.14
CA SER A 20 -4.33 7.31 -8.69
C SER A 20 -5.41 6.52 -7.94
N ARG A 21 -6.66 6.57 -8.42
CA ARG A 21 -7.77 5.78 -7.86
C ARG A 21 -7.56 4.28 -8.01
N MET A 22 -7.06 3.81 -9.16
CA MET A 22 -6.76 2.38 -9.35
C MET A 22 -5.68 1.90 -8.37
N TYR A 23 -4.61 2.67 -8.15
CA TYR A 23 -3.58 2.32 -7.18
C TYR A 23 -4.13 2.31 -5.74
N ALA A 24 -4.93 3.30 -5.37
CA ALA A 24 -5.59 3.34 -4.06
C ALA A 24 -6.52 2.14 -3.84
N GLN A 25 -7.28 1.73 -4.86
CA GLN A 25 -8.17 0.58 -4.81
C GLN A 25 -7.46 -0.77 -4.64
N ARG A 26 -6.18 -0.88 -5.02
CA ARG A 26 -5.39 -2.12 -4.86
C ARG A 26 -4.53 -2.12 -3.60
N PHE A 27 -4.40 -0.97 -2.92
CA PHE A 27 -3.55 -0.82 -1.74
C PHE A 27 -3.89 -1.84 -0.64
N TRP A 28 -5.18 -2.11 -0.42
CA TRP A 28 -5.63 -3.07 0.60
C TRP A 28 -5.19 -4.51 0.31
N GLN A 29 -4.81 -4.87 -0.92
CA GLN A 29 -4.45 -6.26 -1.28
C GLN A 29 -3.07 -6.66 -0.78
N LEU A 30 -2.14 -5.71 -0.62
CA LEU A 30 -0.77 -5.92 -0.15
C LEU A 30 -0.69 -6.65 1.21
N PRO A 31 -1.38 -6.21 2.28
CA PRO A 31 -1.36 -6.91 3.57
C PRO A 31 -1.94 -8.33 3.49
N PHE A 32 -2.99 -8.56 2.71
CA PHE A 32 -3.57 -9.90 2.57
C PHE A 32 -2.65 -10.84 1.81
N ALA A 33 -1.97 -10.36 0.77
CA ALA A 33 -0.96 -11.14 0.07
C ALA A 33 0.18 -11.54 1.02
N TYR A 34 0.67 -10.60 1.84
CA TYR A 34 1.68 -10.88 2.86
C TYR A 34 1.19 -11.94 3.87
N LEU A 35 -0.02 -11.78 4.43
CA LEU A 35 -0.59 -12.74 5.37
C LEU A 35 -0.80 -14.13 4.75
N GLY A 36 -1.17 -14.21 3.47
CA GLY A 36 -1.27 -15.48 2.76
C GLY A 36 0.06 -16.21 2.70
N VAL A 37 1.15 -15.50 2.39
CA VAL A 37 2.50 -16.09 2.37
C VAL A 37 2.94 -16.50 3.78
N VAL A 38 2.65 -15.70 4.80
CA VAL A 38 2.90 -16.06 6.21
C VAL A 38 2.14 -17.33 6.60
N GLY A 39 0.86 -17.43 6.23
CA GLY A 39 0.03 -18.61 6.51
C GLY A 39 0.57 -19.89 5.86
N ILE A 40 0.99 -19.80 4.58
CA ILE A 40 1.62 -20.93 3.87
C ILE A 40 2.92 -21.35 4.56
N ALA A 41 3.75 -20.39 4.96
CA ALA A 41 5.01 -20.70 5.61
C ALA A 41 4.83 -21.28 7.03
N LEU A 42 3.84 -20.82 7.79
CA LEU A 42 3.48 -21.41 9.08
C LEU A 42 2.95 -22.84 8.93
N ALA A 43 2.16 -23.11 7.89
CA ALA A 43 1.71 -24.47 7.59
C ALA A 43 2.89 -25.39 7.26
N ALA A 44 3.81 -24.95 6.41
CA ALA A 44 5.03 -25.70 6.07
C ALA A 44 5.96 -25.92 7.29
N ALA A 45 5.94 -24.99 8.24
CA ALA A 45 6.74 -25.10 9.46
C ALA A 45 6.25 -26.22 10.41
N SER A 46 5.00 -26.68 10.29
CA SER A 46 4.48 -27.74 11.15
C SER A 46 5.13 -29.11 10.91
N GLU A 47 5.78 -29.30 9.75
CA GLU A 47 6.36 -30.59 9.32
C GLU A 47 7.89 -30.52 9.13
N GLY A 48 8.52 -29.35 9.35
CA GLY A 48 9.90 -29.07 8.95
C GLY A 48 10.96 -29.14 10.05
N ASP A 49 12.23 -29.15 9.64
CA ASP A 49 13.38 -29.01 10.54
C ASP A 49 13.41 -27.60 11.18
N PRO A 50 13.60 -27.47 12.51
CA PRO A 50 13.71 -26.20 13.22
C PRO A 50 14.62 -25.16 12.55
N LYS A 51 15.74 -25.58 11.96
CA LYS A 51 16.68 -24.66 11.28
C LYS A 51 16.07 -24.02 10.03
N HIS A 52 15.34 -24.80 9.23
CA HIS A 52 14.68 -24.29 8.02
C HIS A 52 13.51 -23.37 8.37
N ILE A 53 12.80 -23.68 9.45
CA ILE A 53 11.69 -22.84 9.95
C ILE A 53 12.22 -21.47 10.40
N ARG A 54 13.32 -21.45 11.16
CA ARG A 54 13.92 -20.20 11.62
C ARG A 54 14.37 -19.30 10.47
N LEU A 55 14.99 -19.88 9.44
CA LEU A 55 15.44 -19.16 8.26
C LEU A 55 14.26 -18.59 7.44
N GLY A 56 13.18 -19.37 7.31
CA GLY A 56 11.93 -18.93 6.69
C GLY A 56 11.26 -17.78 7.45
N ALA A 57 11.21 -17.87 8.79
CA ALA A 57 10.60 -16.85 9.63
C ALA A 57 11.38 -15.51 9.58
N ILE A 58 12.71 -15.54 9.49
CA ILE A 58 13.55 -14.36 9.24
C ILE A 58 13.22 -13.74 7.88
N ALA A 59 13.13 -14.55 6.82
CA ALA A 59 12.78 -14.07 5.49
C ALA A 59 11.41 -13.38 5.44
N LEU A 60 10.42 -13.94 6.15
CA LEU A 60 9.08 -13.36 6.28
C LEU A 60 9.07 -12.05 7.08
N CYS A 61 9.92 -11.90 8.10
CA CYS A 61 10.09 -10.64 8.81
C CYS A 61 10.64 -9.56 7.89
N ILE A 62 11.70 -9.88 7.12
CA ILE A 62 12.29 -8.96 6.15
C ILE A 62 11.25 -8.56 5.10
N MET A 63 10.52 -9.53 4.55
CA MET A 63 9.46 -9.27 3.59
C MET A 63 8.35 -8.39 4.17
N GLY A 64 7.93 -8.63 5.41
CA GLY A 64 6.93 -7.81 6.09
C GLY A 64 7.38 -6.36 6.27
N ILE A 65 8.64 -6.14 6.66
CA ILE A 65 9.23 -4.80 6.76
C ILE A 65 9.25 -4.10 5.39
N LEU A 66 9.61 -4.81 4.32
CA LEU A 66 9.57 -4.27 2.95
C LEU A 66 8.15 -3.91 2.52
N VAL A 67 7.16 -4.77 2.80
CA VAL A 67 5.75 -4.50 2.51
C VAL A 67 5.28 -3.27 3.28
N PHE A 68 5.61 -3.17 4.57
CA PHE A 68 5.28 -2.01 5.41
C PHE A 68 5.91 -0.71 4.85
N TRP A 69 7.16 -0.78 4.43
CA TRP A 69 7.86 0.35 3.80
C TRP A 69 7.19 0.80 2.50
N ILE A 70 6.83 -0.16 1.63
CA ILE A 70 6.08 0.10 0.39
C ILE A 70 4.75 0.76 0.72
N MET A 71 4.03 0.26 1.74
CA MET A 71 2.75 0.82 2.14
C MET A 71 2.86 2.29 2.56
N ILE A 72 3.90 2.66 3.33
CA ILE A 72 4.17 4.06 3.69
C ILE A 72 4.45 4.90 2.44
N GLY A 73 5.27 4.39 1.52
CA GLY A 73 5.61 5.07 0.28
C GLY A 73 4.39 5.34 -0.60
N THR A 74 3.54 4.33 -0.78
CA THR A 74 2.30 4.45 -1.55
C THR A 74 1.30 5.39 -0.88
N PHE A 75 1.16 5.35 0.45
CA PHE A 75 0.29 6.27 1.18
C PHE A 75 0.71 7.73 0.97
N ARG A 76 2.00 8.03 1.09
CA ARG A 76 2.55 9.38 0.82
C ARG A 76 2.37 9.79 -0.63
N ALA A 77 2.53 8.87 -1.58
CA ALA A 77 2.33 9.14 -2.99
C ALA A 77 0.87 9.49 -3.30
N ILE A 78 -0.09 8.76 -2.72
CA ILE A 78 -1.52 9.02 -2.87
C ILE A 78 -1.86 10.42 -2.31
N ASP A 79 -1.41 10.75 -1.09
CA ASP A 79 -1.69 12.06 -0.49
C ASP A 79 -1.10 13.21 -1.32
N ARG A 80 0.14 13.05 -1.82
CA ARG A 80 0.76 14.02 -2.73
C ARG A 80 -0.03 14.17 -4.03
N SER A 81 -0.45 13.07 -4.65
CA SER A 81 -1.23 13.09 -5.90
C SER A 81 -2.57 13.81 -5.71
N VAL A 82 -3.27 13.54 -4.62
CA VAL A 82 -4.52 14.26 -4.29
C VAL A 82 -4.26 15.76 -4.14
N GLY A 83 -3.18 16.15 -3.46
CA GLY A 83 -2.80 17.56 -3.33
C GLY A 83 -2.53 18.24 -4.67
N VAL A 84 -1.84 17.58 -5.60
CA VAL A 84 -1.58 18.11 -6.95
C VAL A 84 -2.88 18.22 -7.75
N ILE A 85 -3.75 17.21 -7.71
CA ILE A 85 -5.03 17.23 -8.43
C ILE A 85 -5.90 18.39 -7.92
N GLN A 86 -6.03 18.57 -6.61
CA GLN A 86 -6.80 19.68 -6.04
C GLN A 86 -6.25 21.06 -6.46
N GLN A 87 -4.92 21.21 -6.55
CA GLN A 87 -4.31 22.45 -7.03
C GLN A 87 -4.59 22.68 -8.52
N MET A 88 -4.56 21.63 -9.34
CA MET A 88 -4.88 21.72 -10.77
C MET A 88 -6.36 22.03 -11.00
N GLU A 89 -7.27 21.39 -10.25
CA GLU A 89 -8.72 21.68 -10.29
C GLU A 89 -8.99 23.16 -9.95
N LYS A 90 -8.35 23.70 -8.90
CA LYS A 90 -8.44 25.12 -8.55
C LYS A 90 -7.90 26.04 -9.65
N LYS A 91 -6.76 25.72 -10.25
CA LYS A 91 -6.16 26.52 -11.34
C LYS A 91 -7.04 26.54 -12.59
N LEU A 92 -7.79 25.47 -12.84
CA LEU A 92 -8.70 25.34 -13.99
C LEU A 92 -10.12 25.84 -13.68
N GLY A 93 -10.38 26.37 -12.48
CA GLY A 93 -11.72 26.82 -12.07
C GLY A 93 -12.75 25.69 -11.97
N LEU A 94 -12.31 24.44 -11.85
CA LEU A 94 -13.17 23.26 -11.74
C LEU A 94 -13.62 23.05 -10.29
N GLN A 95 -14.79 22.44 -10.10
CA GLN A 95 -15.20 21.95 -8.79
C GLN A 95 -14.24 20.87 -8.30
N ILE A 96 -13.81 20.97 -7.05
CA ILE A 96 -12.89 20.00 -6.44
C ILE A 96 -13.60 18.66 -6.31
N SER A 97 -13.22 17.69 -7.15
CA SER A 97 -13.84 16.37 -7.17
C SER A 97 -13.16 15.40 -6.22
N VAL A 98 -11.86 15.60 -5.94
CA VAL A 98 -11.05 14.68 -5.14
C VAL A 98 -11.05 15.10 -3.66
N LYS A 99 -11.62 14.25 -2.81
CA LYS A 99 -11.54 14.41 -1.35
C LYS A 99 -10.24 13.82 -0.82
N LYS A 100 -9.65 14.45 0.20
CA LYS A 100 -8.50 13.89 0.92
C LYS A 100 -8.86 12.52 1.47
N HIS A 101 -7.97 11.56 1.22
CA HIS A 101 -8.09 10.21 1.73
C HIS A 101 -7.94 10.24 3.25
N HIS A 102 -8.91 9.68 3.98
CA HIS A 102 -8.85 9.63 5.44
C HIS A 102 -7.89 8.52 5.85
N TRP A 103 -6.75 8.88 6.45
CA TRP A 103 -5.76 7.92 6.97
C TRP A 103 -6.44 6.82 7.80
N MET A 104 -7.44 7.16 8.62
CA MET A 104 -8.13 6.21 9.51
C MET A 104 -8.62 4.93 8.83
N ILE A 105 -8.93 4.98 7.53
CA ILE A 105 -9.39 3.83 6.75
C ILE A 105 -8.24 2.83 6.50
N ASP A 106 -6.99 3.28 6.44
CA ASP A 106 -5.83 2.44 6.15
C ASP A 106 -5.14 1.89 7.41
N ILE A 107 -5.46 2.40 8.61
CA ILE A 107 -4.88 1.92 9.89
C ILE A 107 -5.00 0.39 10.04
N PRO A 108 -6.17 -0.24 9.77
CA PRO A 108 -6.29 -1.69 9.89
C PRO A 108 -5.30 -2.44 8.98
N ASN A 109 -5.04 -1.93 7.78
CA ASN A 109 -4.12 -2.56 6.82
C ASN A 109 -2.67 -2.51 7.33
N PHE A 110 -2.23 -1.39 7.91
CA PHE A 110 -0.91 -1.28 8.53
C PHE A 110 -0.79 -2.19 9.76
N LEU A 111 -1.84 -2.27 10.58
CA LEU A 111 -1.86 -3.15 11.75
C LEU A 111 -1.74 -4.62 11.37
N LEU A 112 -2.39 -5.08 10.29
CA LEU A 112 -2.28 -6.45 9.81
C LEU A 112 -0.83 -6.84 9.46
N VAL A 113 -0.09 -5.95 8.80
CA VAL A 113 1.33 -6.20 8.48
C VAL A 113 2.18 -6.22 9.75
N ILE A 114 1.96 -5.28 10.68
CA ILE A 114 2.68 -5.24 11.96
C ILE A 114 2.44 -6.53 12.75
N VAL A 115 1.20 -7.00 12.85
CA VAL A 115 0.85 -8.25 13.53
C VAL A 115 1.58 -9.43 12.89
N GLY A 116 1.62 -9.52 11.56
CA GLY A 116 2.37 -10.58 10.87
C GLY A 116 3.88 -10.54 11.17
N ILE A 117 4.49 -9.35 11.14
CA ILE A 117 5.91 -9.16 11.49
C ILE A 117 6.17 -9.61 12.94
N VAL A 118 5.31 -9.20 13.88
CA VAL A 118 5.45 -9.53 15.31
C VAL A 118 5.33 -11.05 15.52
N ILE A 119 4.35 -11.70 14.90
CA ILE A 119 4.18 -13.16 14.99
C ILE A 119 5.42 -13.88 14.46
N CYS A 120 5.92 -13.51 13.28
CA CYS A 120 7.14 -14.09 12.73
C CYS A 120 8.36 -13.80 13.63
N GLY A 121 8.47 -12.61 14.20
CA GLY A 121 9.55 -12.24 15.11
C GLY A 121 9.55 -13.06 16.40
N ILE A 122 8.37 -13.29 17.00
CA ILE A 122 8.21 -14.16 18.18
C ILE A 122 8.61 -15.59 17.82
N ALA A 123 8.18 -16.10 16.65
CA ALA A 123 8.56 -17.44 16.20
C ALA A 123 10.09 -17.60 16.08
N VAL A 124 10.79 -16.58 15.58
CA VAL A 124 12.28 -16.57 15.51
C VAL A 124 12.93 -16.55 16.89
N ALA A 125 12.30 -15.90 17.87
CA ALA A 125 12.84 -15.77 19.23
C ALA A 125 12.65 -17.04 20.08
N LEU A 126 11.57 -17.79 19.83
CA LEU A 126 11.25 -19.03 20.56
C LEU A 126 11.95 -20.27 20.00
N MET A 127 12.52 -20.20 18.79
CA MET A 127 13.24 -21.29 18.09
C MET A 127 14.75 -21.09 18.07
#